data_AF-A0A8I5P2Y8-F1
#
_entry.id   AF-A0A8I5P2Y8-F1
#
_cell.length_a   1.000
_cell.length_b   1.000
_cell.length_c   1.000
_cell.angle_alpha   90.00
_cell.angle_beta   90.00
_cell.angle_gamma   90.00
#
_symmetry.space_group_name_H-M   'P 1'
#
loop_
_entity.id
_entity.type
_entity.pdbx_description
1 polymer ?
#
loop_
_entity_poly.entity_id
_entity_poly.type
_entity_poly.pdbx_seq_one_letter_code
_entity_poly.pdbx_strand_id
1 'polypeptide(L)'
;MSFVNVVKNKAYFKRYQVKFRRRGEGKTDYYAWKHLGIKDKNKYNTPKYRMIIAYAHTEGDIIVYAAYAHELPKYSVKVGLTNYAAAYYTGLLLACNMMEMYRKAHAAIRENPVYEKKPKKEVKKKRWNHPKMSLAQKKDWVAQKKASFLRAQEWAAES
;
A
#
# COMPACT_ATOMS: atom_id res chain seq x y z
N MET A 1 -7.20 -7.12 45.98
CA MET A 1 -6.48 -7.22 44.69
C MET A 1 -7.07 -8.39 43.90
N SER A 2 -7.63 -8.14 42.71
CA SER A 2 -8.20 -9.18 41.86
C SER A 2 -7.09 -9.93 41.11
N PHE A 3 -7.03 -11.25 41.24
CA PHE A 3 -6.14 -12.09 40.43
C PHE A 3 -6.71 -12.21 39.01
N VAL A 4 -6.10 -11.52 38.05
CA VAL A 4 -6.43 -11.64 36.62
C VAL A 4 -5.34 -12.46 35.93
N ASN A 5 -5.72 -13.56 35.28
CA ASN A 5 -4.78 -14.38 34.54
C ASN A 5 -4.29 -13.65 33.28
N VAL A 6 -2.97 -13.63 33.06
CA VAL A 6 -2.35 -12.99 31.89
C VAL A 6 -2.46 -13.91 30.68
N VAL A 7 -3.47 -13.66 29.85
CA VAL A 7 -3.75 -14.44 28.62
C VAL A 7 -2.67 -14.24 27.54
N LYS A 8 -2.20 -13.00 27.34
CA LYS A 8 -1.16 -12.66 26.35
C LYS A 8 0.25 -12.83 26.93
N ASN A 9 0.57 -14.03 27.36
CA ASN A 9 1.87 -14.38 27.94
C ASN A 9 2.89 -14.82 26.86
N LYS A 10 4.13 -15.11 27.26
CA LYS A 10 5.19 -15.58 26.36
C LYS A 10 4.80 -16.86 25.60
N ALA A 11 4.07 -17.77 26.24
CA ALA A 11 3.62 -19.02 25.63
C ALA A 11 2.52 -18.79 24.57
N TYR A 12 1.65 -17.79 24.75
CA TYR A 12 0.68 -17.36 23.74
C TYR A 12 1.38 -16.90 22.47
N PHE A 13 2.34 -15.97 22.57
CA PHE A 13 3.02 -15.43 21.39
C PHE A 13 3.88 -16.46 20.65
N LYS A 14 4.37 -17.50 21.34
CA LYS A 14 5.08 -18.62 20.69
C LYS A 14 4.19 -19.43 19.73
N ARG A 15 2.87 -19.46 19.93
CA ARG A 15 1.90 -20.20 19.10
C ARG A 15 0.99 -19.29 18.27
N TYR A 16 1.20 -17.98 18.36
CA TYR A 16 0.31 -17.03 17.70
C TYR A 16 0.57 -16.98 16.19
N GLN A 17 -0.42 -17.39 15.40
CA GLN A 17 -0.35 -17.33 13.95
C GLN A 17 -0.95 -16.02 13.44
N VAL A 18 -0.11 -15.15 12.88
CA VAL A 18 -0.53 -13.87 12.30
C VAL A 18 -1.29 -14.12 10.99
N LYS A 19 -2.42 -13.43 10.81
CA LYS A 19 -3.13 -13.42 9.53
C LYS A 19 -2.33 -12.63 8.48
N PHE A 20 -2.65 -12.79 7.19
CA PHE A 20 -2.01 -12.01 6.13
C PHE A 20 -2.07 -10.50 6.40
N ARG A 21 -1.04 -9.75 6.00
CA ARG A 21 -0.89 -8.32 6.31
C ARG A 21 -2.15 -7.50 6.05
N ARG A 22 -2.75 -7.62 4.85
CA ARG A 22 -3.98 -6.88 4.49
C ARG A 22 -5.21 -7.32 5.27
N ARG A 23 -5.26 -8.57 5.75
CA ARG A 23 -6.30 -9.05 6.68
C ARG A 23 -6.11 -8.46 8.08
N GLY A 24 -4.87 -8.35 8.54
CA GLY A 24 -4.53 -7.66 9.79
C GLY A 24 -4.85 -6.16 9.76
N GLU A 25 -4.66 -5.52 8.61
CA GLU A 25 -5.06 -4.11 8.37
C GLU A 25 -6.57 -3.94 8.11
N GLY A 26 -7.35 -5.02 8.00
CA GLY A 26 -8.80 -4.96 7.72
C GLY A 26 -9.18 -4.51 6.31
N LYS A 27 -8.23 -4.48 5.36
CA LYS A 27 -8.43 -3.91 4.01
C LYS A 27 -8.90 -4.91 2.96
N THR A 28 -8.84 -6.20 3.23
CA THR A 28 -9.10 -7.23 2.22
C THR A 28 -9.73 -8.46 2.83
N ASP A 29 -10.84 -8.87 2.23
CA ASP A 29 -11.38 -10.20 2.39
C ASP A 29 -10.79 -11.14 1.32
N TYR A 30 -10.03 -12.14 1.78
CA TYR A 30 -9.37 -13.10 0.91
C TYR A 30 -10.32 -14.14 0.31
N TYR A 31 -11.49 -14.37 0.94
CA TYR A 31 -12.48 -15.28 0.39
C TYR A 31 -13.06 -14.71 -0.91
N ALA A 32 -13.61 -13.50 -0.85
CA ALA A 32 -14.09 -12.79 -2.03
C ALA A 32 -12.98 -12.56 -3.08
N TRP A 33 -11.79 -12.15 -2.65
CA TRP A 33 -10.67 -11.89 -3.58
C TRP A 33 -10.25 -13.13 -4.37
N LYS A 34 -10.23 -14.32 -3.73
CA LYS A 34 -9.92 -15.60 -4.40
C LYS A 34 -10.89 -15.88 -5.54
N HIS A 35 -12.20 -15.78 -5.29
CA HIS A 35 -13.23 -16.07 -6.29
C HIS A 35 -13.28 -15.01 -7.40
N LEU A 36 -13.03 -13.76 -7.04
CA LEU A 36 -13.02 -12.66 -8.00
C LEU A 36 -11.77 -12.71 -8.91
N GLY A 37 -10.61 -13.03 -8.35
CA GLY A 37 -9.32 -12.93 -9.05
C GLY A 37 -8.89 -14.16 -9.84
N ILE A 38 -9.26 -15.36 -9.41
CA ILE A 38 -8.85 -16.58 -10.11
C ILE A 38 -9.58 -16.70 -11.46
N LYS A 39 -8.81 -17.05 -12.49
CA LYS A 39 -9.28 -17.40 -13.83
C LYS A 39 -9.28 -18.93 -13.98
N ASP A 40 -10.16 -19.44 -14.83
CA ASP A 40 -10.14 -20.84 -15.25
C ASP A 40 -8.80 -21.15 -15.91
N LYS A 41 -8.19 -22.28 -15.55
CA LYS A 41 -6.85 -22.65 -16.02
C LYS A 41 -6.79 -22.94 -17.53
N ASN A 42 -7.91 -23.35 -18.12
CA ASN A 42 -8.03 -23.56 -19.56
C ASN A 42 -7.96 -22.25 -20.37
N LYS A 43 -8.06 -21.09 -19.71
CA LYS A 43 -7.96 -19.76 -20.34
C LYS A 43 -6.54 -19.17 -20.26
N TYR A 44 -5.57 -19.98 -19.83
CA TYR A 44 -4.12 -19.72 -19.82
C TYR A 44 -3.78 -18.26 -19.47
N ASN A 45 -3.12 -17.55 -20.37
CA ASN A 45 -2.59 -16.21 -20.13
C ASN A 45 -3.61 -15.09 -20.36
N THR A 46 -4.90 -15.41 -20.56
CA THR A 46 -5.91 -14.36 -20.74
C THR A 46 -6.22 -13.71 -19.38
N PRO A 47 -5.98 -12.41 -19.22
CA PRO A 47 -6.21 -11.73 -17.95
C PRO A 47 -7.70 -11.75 -17.56
N LYS A 48 -7.98 -11.79 -16.26
CA LYS A 48 -9.32 -11.56 -15.70
C LYS A 48 -9.37 -10.14 -15.16
N TYR A 49 -9.98 -9.23 -15.90
CA TYR A 49 -10.14 -7.84 -15.48
C TYR A 49 -11.23 -7.71 -14.41
N ARG A 50 -10.95 -6.93 -13.37
CA ARG A 50 -11.92 -6.55 -12.33
C ARG A 50 -12.16 -5.03 -12.42
N MET A 51 -13.37 -4.55 -12.10
CA MET A 51 -13.73 -3.11 -12.05
C MET A 51 -13.10 -2.35 -10.85
N ILE A 52 -11.86 -2.70 -10.52
CA ILE A 52 -10.86 -1.87 -9.82
C ILE A 52 -9.70 -1.59 -10.83
N ILE A 53 -9.98 -1.83 -12.13
CA ILE A 53 -9.12 -1.99 -13.30
C ILE A 53 -7.74 -2.53 -12.96
N ALA A 54 -7.74 -3.72 -12.37
CA ALA A 54 -6.54 -4.51 -12.20
C ALA A 54 -6.79 -5.97 -12.57
N TYR A 55 -5.78 -6.62 -13.12
CA TYR A 55 -5.73 -8.08 -13.22
C TYR A 55 -4.61 -8.61 -12.33
N ALA A 56 -4.80 -9.83 -11.83
CA ALA A 56 -3.84 -10.45 -10.92
C ALA A 56 -2.62 -10.98 -11.71
N HIS A 57 -1.44 -10.62 -11.25
CA HIS A 57 -0.15 -11.19 -11.66
C HIS A 57 0.57 -11.76 -10.43
N THR A 58 1.54 -12.64 -10.62
CA THR A 58 2.26 -13.30 -9.52
C THR A 58 2.97 -12.31 -8.58
N GLU A 59 3.45 -11.20 -9.14
CA GLU A 59 4.13 -10.12 -8.40
C GLU A 59 3.16 -9.16 -7.71
N GLY A 60 1.88 -9.17 -8.11
CA GLY A 60 0.87 -8.24 -7.64
C GLY A 60 -0.17 -7.92 -8.72
N ASP A 61 -1.17 -7.13 -8.34
CA ASP A 61 -2.17 -6.65 -9.28
C ASP A 61 -1.59 -5.56 -10.20
N ILE A 62 -1.74 -5.70 -11.52
CA ILE A 62 -1.33 -4.71 -12.51
C ILE A 62 -2.54 -3.82 -12.83
N ILE A 63 -2.40 -2.51 -12.58
CA ILE A 63 -3.45 -1.51 -12.85
C ILE A 63 -3.33 -1.07 -14.31
N VAL A 64 -4.40 -1.20 -15.09
CA VAL A 64 -4.41 -0.76 -16.50
C VAL A 64 -4.76 0.73 -16.61
N TYR A 65 -5.78 1.17 -15.87
CA TYR A 65 -6.21 2.57 -15.82
C TYR A 65 -6.78 2.90 -14.45
N ALA A 66 -6.73 4.17 -14.05
CA ALA A 66 -7.39 4.67 -12.84
C ALA A 66 -8.04 6.02 -13.14
N ALA A 67 -9.24 6.24 -12.58
CA ALA A 67 -9.93 7.52 -12.62
C ALA A 67 -10.30 7.90 -11.19
N TYR A 68 -10.24 9.20 -10.88
CA TYR A 68 -10.49 9.69 -9.54
C TYR A 68 -11.49 10.84 -9.53
N ALA A 69 -12.25 10.96 -8.44
CA ALA A 69 -13.23 12.04 -8.31
C ALA A 69 -12.59 13.43 -8.27
N HIS A 70 -11.33 13.56 -7.84
CA HIS A 70 -10.59 14.84 -7.86
C HIS A 70 -10.23 15.31 -9.28
N GLU A 71 -10.46 14.49 -10.30
CA GLU A 71 -10.31 14.88 -11.71
C GLU A 71 -11.59 15.51 -12.27
N LEU A 72 -12.75 15.27 -11.65
CA LEU A 72 -14.06 15.79 -12.08
C LEU A 72 -14.17 17.32 -12.12
N PRO A 73 -13.46 18.11 -11.28
CA PRO A 73 -13.45 19.57 -11.42
C PRO A 73 -12.97 20.08 -12.78
N LYS A 74 -12.18 19.28 -13.52
CA LYS A 74 -11.78 19.60 -14.91
C LYS A 74 -12.96 19.52 -15.88
N TYR A 75 -13.97 18.72 -15.56
CA TYR A 75 -15.16 18.46 -16.35
C TYR A 75 -16.40 19.15 -15.77
N SER A 76 -16.22 20.34 -15.18
CA SER A 76 -17.27 21.22 -14.61
C SER A 76 -17.90 20.83 -13.27
N VAL A 77 -17.61 19.66 -12.70
CA VAL A 77 -18.11 19.26 -11.37
C VAL A 77 -17.13 19.69 -10.27
N LYS A 78 -17.29 20.93 -9.80
CA LYS A 78 -16.31 21.57 -8.88
C LYS A 78 -16.39 21.11 -7.42
N VAL A 79 -17.58 20.71 -6.95
CA VAL A 79 -17.86 20.38 -5.54
C VAL A 79 -18.70 19.09 -5.45
N GLY A 80 -18.75 18.48 -4.26
CA GLY A 80 -19.57 17.28 -4.04
C GLY A 80 -18.99 16.00 -4.64
N LEU A 81 -17.67 15.80 -4.55
CA LEU A 81 -16.93 14.71 -5.20
C LEU A 81 -17.17 13.32 -4.59
N THR A 82 -17.98 13.21 -3.54
CA THR A 82 -18.29 11.96 -2.83
C THR A 82 -19.75 11.53 -2.96
N ASN A 83 -20.56 12.24 -3.75
CA ASN A 83 -21.97 11.91 -3.95
C ASN A 83 -22.16 10.82 -5.03
N TYR A 84 -23.41 10.34 -5.18
CA TYR A 84 -23.77 9.32 -6.17
C TYR A 84 -23.47 9.75 -7.60
N ALA A 85 -23.77 11.01 -7.95
CA ALA A 85 -23.51 11.55 -9.28
C ALA A 85 -22.01 11.54 -9.62
N ALA A 86 -21.15 11.96 -8.69
CA ALA A 86 -19.70 11.93 -8.84
C ALA A 86 -19.20 10.50 -9.04
N ALA A 87 -19.72 9.52 -8.29
CA ALA A 87 -19.36 8.12 -8.49
C ALA A 87 -19.73 7.62 -9.91
N TYR A 88 -20.92 7.97 -10.40
CA TYR A 88 -21.33 7.63 -11.77
C TYR A 88 -20.41 8.29 -12.81
N TYR A 89 -20.14 9.59 -12.68
CA TYR A 89 -19.25 10.30 -13.60
C TYR A 89 -17.81 9.78 -13.58
N THR A 90 -17.28 9.37 -12.42
CA THR A 90 -15.96 8.71 -12.36
C THR A 90 -15.96 7.36 -13.07
N GLY A 91 -17.05 6.60 -12.99
CA GLY A 91 -17.20 5.33 -13.70
C GLY A 91 -17.27 5.53 -15.22
N LEU A 92 -17.99 6.57 -15.66
CA LEU A 92 -18.06 6.95 -17.06
C LEU A 92 -16.69 7.42 -17.58
N LEU A 93 -15.99 8.28 -16.83
CA LEU A 93 -14.67 8.77 -17.16
C LEU A 93 -13.66 7.62 -17.32
N LEU A 94 -13.71 6.65 -16.40
CA LEU A 94 -12.90 5.45 -16.44
C LEU A 94 -13.08 4.65 -17.73
N ALA A 95 -14.33 4.45 -18.16
CA ALA A 95 -14.66 3.72 -19.39
C ALA A 95 -14.23 4.50 -20.64
N CYS A 96 -14.51 5.80 -20.69
CA CYS A 96 -14.13 6.67 -21.82
C CYS A 96 -12.61 6.71 -22.01
N ASN A 97 -11.85 6.89 -20.92
CA ASN A 97 -10.39 6.98 -21.01
C ASN A 97 -9.76 5.65 -21.44
N MET A 98 -10.32 4.52 -20.99
CA MET A 98 -9.86 3.21 -21.43
C MET A 98 -10.06 3.02 -22.94
N MET A 99 -11.23 3.42 -23.47
CA MET A 99 -11.51 3.38 -24.91
C MET A 99 -10.55 4.29 -25.70
N GLU A 100 -10.33 5.51 -25.21
CA GLU A 100 -9.45 6.48 -25.87
C GLU A 100 -7.98 6.00 -25.89
N MET A 101 -7.51 5.36 -24.82
CA MET A 101 -6.18 4.76 -24.75
C MET A 101 -5.98 3.73 -25.87
N TYR A 102 -6.92 2.81 -26.06
CA TYR A 102 -6.82 1.80 -27.12
C TYR A 102 -6.84 2.45 -28.50
N ARG A 103 -7.71 3.43 -28.74
CA ARG A 103 -7.76 4.16 -30.01
C ARG A 103 -6.43 4.85 -30.32
N LYS A 104 -5.84 5.54 -29.34
CA LYS A 104 -4.53 6.20 -29.48
C LYS A 104 -3.40 5.21 -29.69
N ALA A 105 -3.38 4.10 -28.96
CA ALA A 105 -2.37 3.06 -29.12
C ALA A 105 -2.40 2.46 -30.53
N HIS A 106 -3.59 2.16 -31.07
CA HIS A 106 -3.73 1.67 -32.44
C HIS A 106 -3.25 2.69 -33.49
N ALA A 107 -3.53 3.98 -33.29
CA ALA A 107 -3.02 5.03 -34.18
C ALA A 107 -1.48 5.13 -34.12
N ALA A 108 -0.91 5.18 -32.92
CA ALA A 108 0.53 5.33 -32.72
C ALA A 108 1.35 4.14 -33.26
N ILE A 109 0.87 2.89 -33.08
CA ILE A 109 1.53 1.70 -33.61
C ILE A 109 1.57 1.73 -35.15
N ARG A 110 0.53 2.27 -35.80
CA ARG A 110 0.48 2.41 -37.26
C ARG A 110 1.46 3.47 -37.78
N GLU A 111 1.64 4.55 -37.03
CA GLU A 111 2.56 5.62 -37.40
C GLU A 111 4.02 5.23 -37.19
N ASN A 112 4.37 4.69 -36.01
CA ASN A 112 5.77 4.37 -35.67
C ASN A 112 5.86 3.06 -34.85
N PRO A 113 6.33 1.95 -35.46
CA PRO A 113 6.42 0.65 -34.81
C PRO A 113 7.70 0.45 -33.97
N VAL A 114 8.61 1.43 -33.92
CA VAL A 114 9.91 1.31 -33.23
C VAL A 114 9.77 1.68 -31.75
N TYR A 115 10.29 0.81 -30.87
CA TYR A 115 10.28 1.02 -29.42
C TYR A 115 11.43 1.91 -28.96
N GLU A 116 11.12 3.09 -28.43
CA GLU A 116 12.10 3.96 -27.78
C GLU A 116 12.09 3.77 -26.26
N LYS A 117 13.28 3.54 -25.69
CA LYS A 117 13.44 3.37 -24.25
C LYS A 117 13.28 4.72 -23.54
N LYS A 118 12.32 4.80 -22.61
CA LYS A 118 12.10 6.02 -21.82
C LYS A 118 13.38 6.42 -21.04
N PRO A 119 13.77 7.71 -21.05
CA PRO A 119 14.95 8.17 -20.32
C PRO A 119 14.75 8.02 -18.81
N LYS A 120 15.81 7.63 -18.12
CA LYS A 120 15.80 7.42 -16.67
C LYS A 120 15.82 8.79 -15.98
N LYS A 121 14.77 9.13 -15.22
CA LYS A 121 14.75 10.36 -14.43
C LYS A 121 15.72 10.25 -13.25
N GLU A 122 16.69 11.14 -13.18
CA GLU A 122 17.57 11.28 -12.02
C GLU A 122 16.88 12.16 -10.97
N VAL A 123 16.48 11.54 -9.85
CA VAL A 123 15.82 12.23 -8.74
C VAL A 123 16.76 12.27 -7.54
N LYS A 124 17.12 13.47 -7.08
CA LYS A 124 17.86 13.67 -5.81
C LYS A 124 16.98 13.21 -4.65
N LYS A 125 17.38 12.12 -3.97
CA LYS A 125 16.60 11.56 -2.86
C LYS A 125 16.93 12.28 -1.55
N LYS A 126 15.95 12.97 -0.96
CA LYS A 126 16.02 13.51 0.41
C LYS A 126 15.35 12.54 1.38
N ARG A 127 15.91 12.41 2.60
CA ARG A 127 15.35 11.58 3.66
C ARG A 127 14.49 12.42 4.61
N TRP A 128 13.23 12.06 4.76
CA TRP A 128 12.28 12.72 5.66
C TRP A 128 12.13 12.00 7.02
N ASN A 129 12.40 10.69 7.05
CA ASN A 129 12.18 9.85 8.22
C ASN A 129 13.49 9.55 8.95
N HIS A 130 13.42 9.47 10.28
CA HIS A 130 14.57 9.16 11.12
C HIS A 130 15.20 7.79 10.76
N PRO A 131 16.53 7.66 10.73
CA PRO A 131 17.19 6.37 10.55
C PRO A 131 16.95 5.42 11.73
N LYS A 132 16.92 4.12 11.45
CA LYS A 132 16.87 3.10 12.51
C LYS A 132 18.20 3.14 13.28
N MET A 133 18.13 3.30 14.59
CA MET A 133 19.30 3.38 15.46
C MET A 133 20.18 2.13 15.32
N SER A 134 21.50 2.33 15.27
CA SER A 134 22.48 1.25 15.15
C SER A 134 22.53 0.40 16.43
N LEU A 135 23.13 -0.78 16.35
CA LEU A 135 23.27 -1.66 17.52
C LEU A 135 24.15 -1.04 18.61
N ALA A 136 25.27 -0.41 18.22
CA ALA A 136 26.19 0.26 19.15
C ALA A 136 25.48 1.40 19.90
N GLN A 137 24.80 2.29 19.16
CA GLN A 137 24.01 3.39 19.73
C GLN A 137 22.97 2.91 20.74
N LYS A 138 22.30 1.77 20.48
CA LYS A 138 21.34 1.20 21.44
C LYS A 138 22.01 0.69 22.71
N LYS A 139 23.19 0.06 22.60
CA LYS A 139 23.95 -0.44 23.74
C LYS A 139 24.47 0.71 24.60
N ASP A 140 25.04 1.71 23.96
CA ASP A 140 25.58 2.91 24.62
C ASP A 140 24.46 3.68 25.33
N TRP A 141 23.30 3.81 24.69
CA TRP A 141 22.13 4.45 25.30
C TRP A 141 21.66 3.73 26.57
N VAL A 142 21.66 2.38 26.58
CA VAL A 142 21.33 1.60 27.78
C VAL A 142 22.39 1.79 28.87
N ALA A 143 23.68 1.80 28.50
CA ALA A 143 24.78 2.01 29.44
C ALA A 143 24.70 3.41 30.08
N GLN A 144 24.46 4.44 29.27
CA GLN A 144 24.28 5.82 29.74
C GLN A 144 23.09 5.93 30.70
N LYS A 145 21.95 5.30 30.39
CA LYS A 145 20.78 5.29 31.27
C LYS A 145 21.04 4.60 32.61
N LYS A 146 21.78 3.49 32.62
CA LYS A 146 22.17 2.81 33.85
C LYS A 146 23.11 3.68 34.69
N ALA A 147 24.12 4.27 34.05
CA ALA A 147 25.09 5.13 34.71
C ALA A 147 24.44 6.39 35.28
N SER A 148 23.50 7.03 34.56
CA SER A 148 22.78 8.20 35.06
C SER A 148 21.89 7.88 36.24
N PHE A 149 21.26 6.69 36.25
CA PHE A 149 20.42 6.25 37.36
C PHE A 149 21.23 6.02 38.64
N LEU A 150 22.37 5.33 38.53
CA LEU A 150 23.27 5.11 39.67
C LEU A 150 23.76 6.44 40.25
N ARG A 151 24.22 7.37 39.39
CA ARG A 151 24.62 8.71 39.82
C ARG A 151 23.52 9.47 40.55
N ALA A 152 22.26 9.34 40.11
CA ALA A 152 21.13 9.98 40.76
C ALA A 152 20.82 9.36 42.13
N GLN A 153 21.01 8.05 42.30
CA GLN A 153 20.87 7.39 43.60
C GLN A 153 21.98 7.77 44.58
N GLU A 154 23.23 7.84 44.09
CA GLU A 154 24.39 8.29 44.88
C GLU A 154 24.15 9.72 45.38
N TRP A 155 23.77 10.63 44.48
CA TRP A 155 23.44 12.02 44.84
C TRP A 155 22.27 12.12 45.84
N ALA A 156 21.22 11.34 45.66
CA ALA A 156 20.07 11.32 46.57
C ALA A 156 20.36 10.66 47.92
N ALA A 157 21.43 9.88 48.03
CA ALA A 157 21.90 9.30 49.29
C ALA A 157 22.89 10.23 50.03
N GLU A 158 23.59 11.10 49.28
CA GLU A 158 24.49 12.13 49.82
C GLU A 158 23.77 13.43 50.23
N SER A 159 22.55 13.65 49.75
CA SER A 159 21.67 14.78 50.11
C SER A 159 20.74 14.43 51.28
#